data_AF-A0A954JSY3-F1
#
_entry.id   AF-A0A954JSY3-F1
#
_cell.length_a   1.000
_cell.length_b   1.000
_cell.length_c   1.000
_cell.angle_alpha   90.00
_cell.angle_beta   90.00
_cell.angle_gamma   90.00
#
_symmetry.space_group_name_H-M   'P 1'
#
loop_
_entity.id
_entity.type
_entity.pdbx_description
1 polymer ?
#
loop_
_entity_poly.entity_id
_entity_poly.type
_entity_poly.pdbx_seq_one_letter_code
_entity_poly.pdbx_strand_id
1 'polypeptide(L)'
;MDLANSYMKWLLAPLIFVAVNEQVAEAIEIHDIRWGFNDRLTAFHINPVTVLIENPDPEPFEGEVQFHQESFRGQQIDIALATNIYIAPFEKKWIQYYPYFTDFNGNWRLSWTQNEMKHSQTFLAPRPIPEKSIIQLVTPENLNTVISGVKQFPEDIFPPLSGATDVLQTMILDHIPRWEKTRREAFLDWIHSGGILHLFNNSNGDPLLFPDSFGPLKRQTSPAYYGNGVIYFHQHKLSDLSPTELKQLINIDTHNSVNPKIEINRDNQISGTDLAYPSSTYRNTYYQNFDEELLATLTEISKPQQIWYLIFLLSFIYLIIVGPVYYLITKYSKQYRTFYIIYGLSTLLFCFIFLFVGQYSTNQTSQIHSLIVAEILPDQKINISEWSSLGIVSGGNFKISHAGESHIYSTCQPYSKVNGFTTSGNNGHIQIDIPPNSFRTYFHRARISKSLLDTNLASFLANESGLEALSLDIRKEFPQQIEQAHFVFGSKIYELSEENNQLIYSGKSRKLFPLLIENPLFDTRYIKTNRFLPFVRPTDKKQEFSSEQFFPILVQKSLNVSSDKINQNISWPDHRGKLLVVAKAPDSLFPETPEIFKKEGLIIYSIDIPLSEHGG
;
A
#
# COMPACT_ATOMS: atom_id res chain seq x y z
N MET A 1 -93.25 -22.02 -26.28
CA MET A 1 -93.12 -21.06 -25.17
C MET A 1 -91.69 -21.20 -24.68
N ASP A 2 -90.66 -20.56 -25.24
CA ASP A 2 -90.50 -19.10 -25.45
C ASP A 2 -91.07 -18.35 -24.23
N LEU A 3 -90.30 -17.71 -23.34
CA LEU A 3 -89.33 -16.64 -23.57
C LEU A 3 -88.70 -16.19 -22.22
N ALA A 4 -87.44 -15.74 -22.31
CA ALA A 4 -86.79 -14.63 -21.56
C ALA A 4 -86.46 -14.73 -20.04
N ASN A 5 -85.18 -14.88 -19.71
CA ASN A 5 -84.26 -13.84 -19.15
C ASN A 5 -82.98 -14.52 -18.61
N SER A 6 -81.86 -14.54 -19.33
CA SER A 6 -80.91 -13.44 -19.56
C SER A 6 -80.15 -12.98 -18.31
N TYR A 7 -78.88 -13.41 -18.27
CA TYR A 7 -77.68 -12.70 -17.84
C TYR A 7 -77.57 -12.09 -16.43
N MET A 8 -76.36 -12.23 -15.88
CA MET A 8 -75.78 -11.44 -14.77
C MET A 8 -75.78 -12.09 -13.38
N LYS A 9 -75.06 -13.21 -13.23
CA LYS A 9 -74.31 -13.53 -12.00
C LYS A 9 -72.97 -14.20 -12.32
N TRP A 10 -72.08 -13.44 -12.95
CA TRP A 10 -70.64 -13.64 -12.86
C TRP A 10 -70.10 -12.52 -12.00
N LEU A 11 -69.46 -12.87 -10.87
CA LEU A 11 -68.23 -12.26 -10.33
C LEU A 11 -68.09 -12.58 -8.84
N LEU A 12 -66.86 -12.92 -8.44
CA LEU A 12 -66.36 -13.19 -7.08
C LEU A 12 -66.29 -14.66 -6.66
N ALA A 13 -65.48 -15.44 -7.38
CA ALA A 13 -64.56 -16.35 -6.73
C ALA A 13 -63.19 -15.65 -6.73
N PRO A 14 -62.59 -15.31 -5.56
CA PRO A 14 -61.22 -14.84 -5.56
C PRO A 14 -60.33 -16.06 -5.86
N LEU A 15 -59.69 -16.04 -7.03
CA LEU A 15 -58.48 -16.79 -7.27
C LEU A 15 -57.45 -16.30 -6.23
N ILE A 16 -57.30 -17.05 -5.15
CA ILE A 16 -56.11 -16.97 -4.31
C ILE A 16 -54.99 -17.60 -5.15
N PHE A 17 -54.42 -16.81 -6.06
CA PHE A 17 -53.06 -17.05 -6.50
C PHE A 17 -52.20 -16.80 -5.26
N VAL A 18 -51.86 -17.86 -4.53
CA VAL A 18 -50.66 -17.84 -3.72
C VAL A 18 -49.53 -17.69 -4.73
N ALA A 19 -49.14 -16.45 -5.00
CA ALA A 19 -47.80 -16.17 -5.46
C ALA A 19 -46.90 -16.65 -4.33
N VAL A 20 -46.53 -17.93 -4.38
CA VAL A 20 -45.26 -18.35 -3.80
C VAL A 20 -44.27 -17.52 -4.59
N ASN A 21 -43.86 -16.40 -4.01
CA ASN A 21 -42.54 -15.87 -4.30
C ASN A 21 -41.62 -17.04 -4.01
N GLU A 22 -41.28 -17.83 -5.03
CA GLU A 22 -39.95 -18.38 -5.10
C GLU A 22 -39.08 -17.14 -4.97
N GLN A 23 -38.61 -16.88 -3.74
CA GLN A 23 -37.39 -16.12 -3.57
C GLN A 23 -36.44 -16.82 -4.52
N VAL A 24 -36.15 -16.17 -5.64
CA VAL A 24 -35.10 -16.61 -6.55
C VAL A 24 -33.89 -16.66 -5.64
N ALA A 25 -33.51 -17.87 -5.22
CA ALA A 25 -32.40 -18.07 -4.31
C ALA A 25 -31.21 -17.37 -4.95
N GLU A 26 -30.67 -16.36 -4.27
CA GLU A 26 -29.45 -15.74 -4.74
C GLU A 26 -28.36 -16.78 -4.62
N ALA A 27 -27.74 -17.05 -5.76
CA ALA A 27 -26.77 -18.11 -5.97
C ALA A 27 -25.61 -18.11 -4.94
N ILE A 28 -25.27 -16.92 -4.44
CA ILE A 28 -24.48 -16.70 -3.23
C ILE A 28 -25.14 -15.57 -2.44
N GLU A 29 -25.33 -15.75 -1.14
CA GLU A 29 -25.84 -14.72 -0.23
C GLU A 29 -24.70 -14.09 0.59
N ILE A 30 -24.72 -12.77 0.73
CA ILE A 30 -23.72 -12.03 1.50
C ILE A 30 -24.32 -11.63 2.86
N HIS A 31 -23.79 -12.19 3.94
CA HIS A 31 -24.33 -12.03 5.30
C HIS A 31 -23.70 -10.87 6.06
N ASP A 32 -22.38 -10.70 5.95
CA ASP A 32 -21.63 -9.71 6.71
C ASP A 32 -20.44 -9.21 5.90
N ILE A 33 -20.06 -7.95 6.12
CA ILE A 33 -18.84 -7.35 5.58
C ILE A 33 -18.13 -6.54 6.66
N ARG A 34 -16.88 -6.92 6.93
CA ARG A 34 -16.02 -6.30 7.94
C ARG A 34 -14.93 -5.50 7.26
N TRP A 35 -14.91 -4.21 7.55
CA TRP A 35 -13.98 -3.25 6.98
C TRP A 35 -12.84 -2.98 7.96
N GLY A 36 -11.64 -3.49 7.67
CA GLY A 36 -10.49 -3.35 8.57
C GLY A 36 -10.67 -4.12 9.88
N PHE A 37 -9.86 -3.77 10.88
CA PHE A 37 -9.84 -4.46 12.18
C PHE A 37 -10.91 -3.97 13.16
N ASN A 38 -11.40 -2.73 13.01
CA ASN A 38 -12.32 -2.10 13.97
C ASN A 38 -13.52 -1.41 13.29
N ASP A 39 -13.96 -1.96 12.15
CA ASP A 39 -14.95 -1.34 11.24
C ASP A 39 -14.50 0.03 10.72
N ARG A 40 -13.18 0.29 10.73
CA ARG A 40 -12.56 1.49 10.20
C ARG A 40 -11.43 1.11 9.27
N LEU A 41 -11.30 1.91 8.24
CA LEU A 41 -10.24 1.79 7.25
C LEU A 41 -9.16 2.81 7.56
N THR A 42 -7.91 2.41 7.41
CA THR A 42 -6.76 3.33 7.49
C THR A 42 -6.41 3.80 6.09
N ALA A 43 -6.36 5.12 5.87
CA ALA A 43 -6.00 5.70 4.58
C ALA A 43 -4.52 5.41 4.23
N PHE A 44 -4.23 5.29 2.94
CA PHE A 44 -2.91 5.04 2.35
C PHE A 44 -2.24 3.74 2.81
N HIS A 45 -3.05 2.73 3.10
CA HIS A 45 -2.59 1.42 3.54
C HIS A 45 -3.44 0.30 2.94
N ILE A 46 -2.87 -0.91 2.92
CA ILE A 46 -3.61 -2.14 2.70
C ILE A 46 -4.46 -2.42 3.95
N ASN A 47 -5.76 -2.63 3.77
CA ASN A 47 -6.67 -2.97 4.84
C ASN A 47 -7.30 -4.34 4.58
N PRO A 48 -7.39 -5.24 5.58
CA PRO A 48 -8.15 -6.46 5.42
C PRO A 48 -9.65 -6.15 5.32
N VAL A 49 -10.30 -6.65 4.29
CA VAL A 49 -11.76 -6.61 4.14
C VAL A 49 -12.26 -8.04 4.10
N THR A 50 -13.12 -8.40 5.05
CA THR A 50 -13.58 -9.79 5.23
C THR A 50 -15.07 -9.87 4.94
N VAL A 51 -15.49 -10.75 4.05
CA VAL A 51 -16.87 -10.93 3.61
C VAL A 51 -17.35 -12.33 4.00
N LEU A 52 -18.48 -12.43 4.69
CA LEU A 52 -19.14 -13.69 4.99
C LEU A 52 -20.12 -13.99 3.87
N ILE A 53 -19.88 -15.09 3.18
CA ILE A 53 -20.77 -15.56 2.12
C ILE A 53 -21.36 -16.92 2.47
N GLU A 54 -22.58 -17.16 2.04
CA GLU A 54 -23.30 -18.44 2.15
C GLU A 54 -23.64 -18.94 0.75
N ASN A 55 -23.48 -20.25 0.54
CA ASN A 55 -24.08 -20.92 -0.60
C ASN A 55 -25.42 -21.54 -0.15
N PRO A 56 -26.57 -20.92 -0.45
CA PRO A 56 -27.87 -21.47 -0.06
C PRO A 56 -28.31 -22.64 -0.96
N ASP A 57 -27.59 -22.91 -2.06
CA ASP A 57 -27.96 -23.93 -3.03
C ASP A 57 -27.54 -25.34 -2.58
N PRO A 58 -28.28 -26.39 -3.00
CA PRO A 58 -27.90 -27.78 -2.77
C PRO A 58 -26.69 -28.23 -3.59
N GLU A 59 -26.27 -27.44 -4.58
CA GLU A 59 -25.09 -27.67 -5.40
C GLU A 59 -23.92 -26.82 -4.90
N PRO A 60 -22.68 -27.33 -4.92
CA PRO A 60 -21.53 -26.54 -4.49
C PRO A 60 -21.25 -25.38 -5.45
N PHE A 61 -20.86 -24.23 -4.90
CA PHE A 61 -20.32 -23.13 -5.68
C PHE A 61 -18.81 -23.31 -5.83
N GLU A 62 -18.34 -23.36 -7.07
CA GLU A 62 -16.93 -23.29 -7.42
C GLU A 62 -16.72 -22.21 -8.47
N GLY A 63 -15.95 -21.19 -8.13
CA GLY A 63 -15.74 -20.08 -9.05
C GLY A 63 -14.87 -18.96 -8.49
N GLU A 64 -14.69 -17.94 -9.32
CA GLU A 64 -13.98 -16.73 -8.97
C GLU A 64 -14.96 -15.69 -8.41
N VAL A 65 -14.61 -15.11 -7.27
CA VAL A 65 -15.28 -13.94 -6.71
C VAL A 65 -14.32 -12.76 -6.78
N GLN A 66 -14.80 -11.65 -7.33
CA GLN A 66 -14.04 -10.43 -7.54
C GLN A 66 -14.57 -9.31 -6.65
N PHE A 67 -13.67 -8.59 -6.00
CA PHE A 67 -13.95 -7.41 -5.18
C PHE A 67 -13.22 -6.19 -5.75
N HIS A 68 -13.92 -5.12 -6.08
CA HIS A 68 -13.31 -3.93 -6.67
C HIS A 68 -14.02 -2.64 -6.28
N GLN A 69 -13.30 -1.53 -6.35
CA GLN A 69 -13.86 -0.20 -6.14
C GLN A 69 -14.65 0.25 -7.37
N GLU A 70 -15.70 1.04 -7.14
CA GLU A 70 -16.52 1.64 -8.17
C GLU A 70 -16.53 3.17 -8.09
N SER A 71 -16.52 3.79 -9.26
CA SER A 71 -16.84 5.19 -9.43
C SER A 71 -18.32 5.46 -9.14
N PHE A 72 -18.67 6.74 -8.96
CA PHE A 72 -20.06 7.18 -8.87
C PHE A 72 -20.93 6.74 -10.06
N ARG A 73 -20.33 6.47 -11.22
CA ARG A 73 -21.02 5.99 -12.43
C ARG A 73 -21.07 4.46 -12.53
N GLY A 74 -20.69 3.71 -11.49
CA GLY A 74 -20.67 2.25 -11.48
C GLY A 74 -19.60 1.63 -12.39
N GLN A 75 -18.58 2.40 -12.77
CA GLN A 75 -17.40 1.89 -13.48
C GLN A 75 -16.36 1.46 -12.47
N GLN A 76 -15.72 0.30 -12.70
CA GLN A 76 -14.57 -0.16 -11.92
C GLN A 76 -13.46 0.90 -11.88
N ILE A 77 -12.97 1.13 -10.67
CA ILE A 77 -11.75 1.89 -10.35
C ILE A 77 -10.71 0.89 -9.84
N ASP A 78 -9.45 1.17 -10.11
CA ASP A 78 -8.33 0.31 -9.71
C ASP A 78 -8.44 -1.11 -10.32
N ILE A 79 -7.63 -2.02 -9.81
CA ILE A 79 -7.62 -3.42 -10.23
C ILE A 79 -8.59 -4.25 -9.38
N ALA A 80 -9.21 -5.26 -9.98
CA ALA A 80 -10.09 -6.17 -9.24
C ALA A 80 -9.27 -7.13 -8.37
N LEU A 81 -9.73 -7.38 -7.14
CA LEU A 81 -9.16 -8.38 -6.25
C LEU A 81 -9.93 -9.69 -6.46
N ALA A 82 -9.27 -10.72 -6.97
CA ALA A 82 -9.90 -11.99 -7.31
C ALA A 82 -9.50 -13.09 -6.31
N THR A 83 -10.46 -13.95 -5.96
CA THR A 83 -10.20 -15.17 -5.19
C THR A 83 -11.03 -16.31 -5.78
N ASN A 84 -10.35 -17.44 -6.06
CA ASN A 84 -11.02 -18.69 -6.42
C ASN A 84 -11.42 -19.42 -5.14
N ILE A 85 -12.69 -19.80 -5.06
CA ILE A 85 -13.25 -20.42 -3.87
C ILE A 85 -14.12 -21.62 -4.24
N TYR A 86 -14.17 -22.54 -3.29
CA TYR A 86 -15.17 -23.61 -3.22
C TYR A 86 -15.99 -23.39 -1.95
N ILE A 87 -17.31 -23.45 -2.07
CA ILE A 87 -18.28 -23.37 -0.97
C ILE A 87 -19.22 -24.57 -1.09
N ALA A 88 -19.24 -25.44 -0.08
CA ALA A 88 -20.13 -26.58 -0.08
C ALA A 88 -21.60 -26.14 0.01
N PRO A 89 -22.56 -27.03 -0.32
CA PRO A 89 -23.98 -26.75 -0.14
C PRO A 89 -24.31 -26.34 1.29
N PHE A 90 -25.07 -25.26 1.46
CA PHE A 90 -25.49 -24.70 2.75
C PHE A 90 -24.34 -24.30 3.70
N GLU A 91 -23.14 -24.10 3.16
CA GLU A 91 -21.96 -23.71 3.94
C GLU A 91 -21.81 -22.17 3.96
N LYS A 92 -21.35 -21.66 5.12
CA LYS A 92 -20.90 -20.28 5.28
C LYS A 92 -19.39 -20.22 5.32
N LYS A 93 -18.82 -19.24 4.61
CA LYS A 93 -17.37 -19.09 4.50
C LYS A 93 -16.94 -17.63 4.52
N TRP A 94 -15.91 -17.33 5.30
CA TRP A 94 -15.23 -16.04 5.28
C TRP A 94 -14.23 -15.98 4.13
N ILE A 95 -14.27 -14.87 3.38
CA ILE A 95 -13.27 -14.54 2.36
C ILE A 95 -12.62 -13.22 2.74
N GLN A 96 -11.31 -13.14 2.60
CA GLN A 96 -10.55 -11.95 2.94
C GLN A 96 -9.85 -11.37 1.70
N TYR A 97 -10.09 -10.10 1.46
CA TYR A 97 -9.44 -9.27 0.45
C TYR A 97 -8.52 -8.25 1.11
N TYR A 98 -7.54 -7.73 0.35
CA TYR A 98 -6.54 -6.80 0.85
C TYR A 98 -6.45 -5.53 -0.02
N PRO A 99 -7.55 -4.76 -0.16
CA PRO A 99 -7.53 -3.50 -0.90
C PRO A 99 -6.64 -2.45 -0.25
N TYR A 100 -6.01 -1.63 -1.10
CA TYR A 100 -5.40 -0.38 -0.71
C TYR A 100 -6.47 0.73 -0.73
N PHE A 101 -6.56 1.51 0.35
CA PHE A 101 -7.51 2.62 0.44
C PHE A 101 -6.80 3.96 0.37
N THR A 102 -7.38 4.91 -0.36
CA THR A 102 -7.04 6.34 -0.26
C THR A 102 -7.82 6.99 0.88
N ASP A 103 -7.76 8.32 1.02
CA ASP A 103 -8.50 9.09 2.03
C ASP A 103 -9.98 9.33 1.68
N PHE A 104 -10.43 8.82 0.53
CA PHE A 104 -11.82 8.91 0.08
C PHE A 104 -12.59 7.61 0.30
N ASN A 105 -13.87 7.73 0.67
CA ASN A 105 -14.77 6.60 0.61
C ASN A 105 -15.26 6.37 -0.82
N GLY A 106 -15.53 5.11 -1.16
CA GLY A 106 -16.03 4.71 -2.46
C GLY A 106 -17.09 3.62 -2.32
N ASN A 107 -17.84 3.43 -3.39
CA ASN A 107 -18.63 2.21 -3.55
C ASN A 107 -17.68 1.08 -3.90
N TRP A 108 -18.00 -0.12 -3.42
CA TRP A 108 -17.26 -1.35 -3.69
C TRP A 108 -18.25 -2.40 -4.16
N ARG A 109 -17.87 -3.16 -5.16
CA ARG A 109 -18.70 -4.21 -5.74
C ARG A 109 -18.02 -5.56 -5.53
N LEU A 110 -18.79 -6.50 -5.00
CA LEU A 110 -18.49 -7.92 -5.07
C LEU A 110 -19.23 -8.49 -6.29
N SER A 111 -18.54 -9.22 -7.16
CA SER A 111 -19.11 -9.83 -8.35
C SER A 111 -18.62 -11.26 -8.54
N TRP A 112 -19.51 -12.13 -8.99
CA TRP A 112 -19.22 -13.55 -9.25
C TRP A 112 -20.01 -14.03 -10.46
N THR A 113 -19.63 -15.18 -11.00
CA THR A 113 -20.33 -15.82 -12.13
C THR A 113 -20.80 -17.20 -11.71
N GLN A 114 -22.08 -17.50 -11.91
CA GLN A 114 -22.67 -18.82 -11.67
C GLN A 114 -23.61 -19.15 -12.82
N ASN A 115 -23.51 -20.36 -13.38
CA ASN A 115 -24.33 -20.79 -14.52
C ASN A 115 -24.32 -19.79 -15.70
N GLU A 116 -23.14 -19.24 -16.02
CA GLU A 116 -22.92 -18.21 -17.04
C GLU A 116 -23.60 -16.85 -16.79
N MET A 117 -24.34 -16.70 -15.68
CA MET A 117 -24.94 -15.45 -15.24
C MET A 117 -24.00 -14.69 -14.31
N LYS A 118 -23.87 -13.38 -14.54
CA LYS A 118 -23.08 -12.48 -13.70
C LYS A 118 -23.95 -11.92 -12.59
N HIS A 119 -23.53 -12.15 -11.36
CA HIS A 119 -24.15 -11.60 -10.16
C HIS A 119 -23.22 -10.56 -9.53
N SER A 120 -23.80 -9.58 -8.86
CA SER A 120 -23.02 -8.58 -8.13
C SER A 120 -23.82 -7.87 -7.06
N GLN A 121 -23.16 -7.52 -5.97
CA GLN A 121 -23.70 -6.70 -4.90
C GLN A 121 -22.75 -5.53 -4.60
N THR A 122 -23.32 -4.35 -4.34
CA THR A 122 -22.55 -3.11 -4.11
C THR A 122 -22.71 -2.65 -2.68
N PHE A 123 -21.61 -2.17 -2.09
CA PHE A 123 -21.47 -1.75 -0.70
C PHE A 123 -20.84 -0.37 -0.65
N LEU A 124 -21.22 0.43 0.34
CA LEU A 124 -20.53 1.68 0.64
C LEU A 124 -19.47 1.43 1.70
N ALA A 125 -18.21 1.69 1.39
CA ALA A 125 -17.14 1.59 2.39
C ALA A 125 -17.25 2.72 3.43
N PRO A 126 -16.89 2.47 4.70
CA PRO A 126 -16.74 3.53 5.68
C PRO A 126 -15.62 4.49 5.26
N ARG A 127 -15.66 5.72 5.79
CA ARG A 127 -14.63 6.71 5.49
C ARG A 127 -13.28 6.30 6.09
N PRO A 128 -12.20 6.20 5.30
CA PRO A 128 -10.87 5.97 5.82
C PRO A 128 -10.40 7.11 6.74
N ILE A 129 -9.62 6.76 7.77
CA ILE A 129 -9.01 7.67 8.73
C ILE A 129 -7.49 7.46 8.79
N PRO A 130 -6.69 8.43 9.25
CA PRO A 130 -5.23 8.27 9.32
C PRO A 130 -4.76 7.41 10.51
N GLU A 131 -5.61 7.22 11.52
CA GLU A 131 -5.26 6.49 12.74
C GLU A 131 -5.35 4.98 12.55
N LYS A 132 -4.33 4.26 12.99
CA LYS A 132 -4.28 2.80 13.03
C LYS A 132 -5.24 2.23 14.08
N SER A 133 -5.68 0.99 13.88
CA SER A 133 -6.70 0.33 14.69
C SER A 133 -6.18 -0.19 16.02
N ILE A 134 -7.04 -0.16 17.04
CA ILE A 134 -6.87 -0.83 18.34
C ILE A 134 -7.98 -1.88 18.47
N ILE A 135 -7.61 -3.12 18.76
CA ILE A 135 -8.58 -4.23 18.89
C ILE A 135 -8.34 -5.07 20.13
N GLN A 136 -9.41 -5.71 20.59
CA GLN A 136 -9.36 -6.88 21.44
C GLN A 136 -9.56 -8.10 20.56
N LEU A 137 -8.60 -9.03 20.55
CA LEU A 137 -8.83 -10.31 19.90
C LEU A 137 -9.75 -11.16 20.78
N VAL A 138 -10.70 -11.86 20.17
CA VAL A 138 -11.64 -12.72 20.90
C VAL A 138 -11.83 -14.05 20.19
N THR A 139 -12.12 -15.09 20.96
CA THR A 139 -12.58 -16.36 20.41
C THR A 139 -14.01 -16.21 19.86
N PRO A 140 -14.40 -16.98 18.83
CA PRO A 140 -15.75 -16.89 18.24
C PRO A 140 -16.88 -17.09 19.27
N GLU A 141 -16.63 -17.85 20.33
CA GLU A 141 -17.60 -18.14 21.40
C GLU A 141 -17.83 -16.94 22.34
N ASN A 142 -16.90 -15.97 22.39
CA ASN A 142 -16.88 -14.88 23.38
C ASN A 142 -17.23 -13.49 22.82
N LEU A 143 -17.76 -13.41 21.58
CA LEU A 143 -18.12 -12.16 20.88
C LEU A 143 -19.19 -11.28 21.58
N ASN A 144 -19.73 -11.73 22.71
CA ASN A 144 -20.78 -11.02 23.47
C ASN A 144 -20.23 -10.13 24.60
N THR A 145 -18.94 -10.19 24.90
CA THR A 145 -18.32 -9.48 26.05
C THR A 145 -17.81 -8.09 25.66
N VAL A 146 -18.69 -7.18 25.28
CA VAL A 146 -18.27 -5.87 24.73
C VAL A 146 -17.55 -5.01 25.78
N ILE A 147 -16.25 -4.79 25.59
CA ILE A 147 -15.51 -3.74 26.28
C ILE A 147 -15.80 -2.41 25.60
N SER A 148 -16.42 -1.47 26.32
CA SER A 148 -16.80 -0.19 25.74
C SER A 148 -15.59 0.59 25.21
N GLY A 149 -15.58 0.90 23.91
CA GLY A 149 -14.54 1.72 23.28
C GLY A 149 -13.32 0.98 22.74
N VAL A 150 -13.26 -0.35 22.85
CA VAL A 150 -12.33 -1.18 22.06
C VAL A 150 -13.17 -2.16 21.23
N LYS A 151 -12.90 -2.24 19.92
CA LYS A 151 -13.64 -3.15 19.03
C LYS A 151 -13.08 -4.56 19.16
N GLN A 152 -13.98 -5.53 19.21
CA GLN A 152 -13.62 -6.94 19.21
C GLN A 152 -13.37 -7.42 17.79
N PHE A 153 -12.34 -8.24 17.64
CA PHE A 153 -11.98 -8.85 16.37
C PHE A 153 -11.82 -10.37 16.56
N PRO A 154 -12.56 -11.21 15.82
CA PRO A 154 -12.46 -12.66 15.94
C PRO A 154 -11.07 -13.17 15.52
N GLU A 155 -10.52 -14.09 16.30
CA GLU A 155 -9.21 -14.68 16.02
C GLU A 155 -9.16 -15.49 14.71
N ASP A 156 -10.27 -16.10 14.31
CA ASP A 156 -10.40 -16.98 13.14
C ASP A 156 -10.35 -16.24 11.80
N ILE A 157 -10.47 -14.91 11.81
CA ILE A 157 -10.32 -14.05 10.63
C ILE A 157 -9.09 -13.14 10.69
N PHE A 158 -8.18 -13.34 11.66
CA PHE A 158 -6.90 -12.64 11.71
C PHE A 158 -6.05 -12.91 10.45
N PRO A 159 -5.56 -11.89 9.72
CA PRO A 159 -4.90 -12.11 8.44
C PRO A 159 -3.69 -13.05 8.53
N PRO A 160 -3.56 -14.03 7.60
CA PRO A 160 -2.38 -14.89 7.51
C PRO A 160 -1.18 -14.21 6.82
N LEU A 161 -1.32 -12.98 6.35
CA LEU A 161 -0.30 -12.24 5.61
C LEU A 161 0.21 -11.06 6.44
N SER A 162 1.52 -10.96 6.66
CA SER A 162 2.13 -9.90 7.47
C SER A 162 1.82 -8.50 6.91
N GLY A 163 1.85 -8.33 5.58
CA GLY A 163 1.51 -7.07 4.90
C GLY A 163 0.04 -6.63 5.02
N ALA A 164 -0.84 -7.45 5.60
CA ALA A 164 -2.23 -7.08 5.89
C ALA A 164 -2.44 -6.56 7.33
N THR A 165 -1.38 -6.54 8.14
CA THR A 165 -1.43 -6.16 9.57
C THR A 165 -0.93 -4.74 9.84
N ASP A 166 -0.45 -4.01 8.83
CA ASP A 166 0.19 -2.70 9.01
C ASP A 166 -0.70 -1.63 9.65
N VAL A 167 -2.00 -1.75 9.42
CA VAL A 167 -3.05 -0.85 9.92
C VAL A 167 -3.41 -1.12 11.38
N LEU A 168 -2.89 -2.20 11.97
CA LEU A 168 -3.08 -2.53 13.37
C LEU A 168 -1.99 -1.87 14.22
N GLN A 169 -2.38 -1.07 15.20
CA GLN A 169 -1.46 -0.45 16.15
C GLN A 169 -1.31 -1.28 17.43
N THR A 170 -2.46 -1.63 18.02
CA THR A 170 -2.50 -2.23 19.34
C THR A 170 -3.46 -3.42 19.34
N MET A 171 -3.00 -4.53 19.91
CA MET A 171 -3.81 -5.72 20.15
C MET A 171 -3.86 -6.03 21.64
N ILE A 172 -5.05 -6.37 22.12
CA ILE A 172 -5.30 -6.83 23.49
C ILE A 172 -5.65 -8.31 23.45
N LEU A 173 -4.98 -9.12 24.27
CA LEU A 173 -5.22 -10.56 24.44
C LEU A 173 -5.42 -10.92 25.90
N ASP A 174 -6.36 -11.82 26.14
CA ASP A 174 -6.65 -12.47 27.43
C ASP A 174 -6.69 -14.01 27.31
N HIS A 175 -6.29 -14.54 26.15
CA HIS A 175 -6.22 -15.97 25.84
C HIS A 175 -5.07 -16.25 24.86
N ILE A 176 -4.78 -17.53 24.65
CA ILE A 176 -3.78 -17.98 23.67
C ILE A 176 -4.51 -18.29 22.36
N PRO A 177 -4.22 -17.55 21.27
CA PRO A 177 -4.95 -17.74 20.02
C PRO A 177 -4.68 -19.10 19.38
N ARG A 178 -5.70 -19.74 18.83
CA ARG A 178 -5.61 -21.07 18.19
C ARG A 178 -5.29 -20.95 16.70
N TRP A 179 -4.12 -20.41 16.38
CA TRP A 179 -3.72 -20.14 15.01
C TRP A 179 -2.87 -21.22 14.36
N GLU A 180 -3.06 -21.39 13.06
CA GLU A 180 -2.15 -22.05 12.14
C GLU A 180 -0.80 -21.31 12.02
N LYS A 181 0.21 -21.97 11.46
CA LYS A 181 1.59 -21.44 11.40
C LYS A 181 1.66 -20.06 10.73
N THR A 182 1.01 -19.86 9.58
CA THR A 182 1.08 -18.61 8.80
C THR A 182 0.54 -17.40 9.57
N ARG A 183 -0.61 -17.53 10.21
CA ARG A 183 -1.19 -16.46 11.07
C ARG A 183 -0.33 -16.15 12.28
N ARG A 184 0.24 -17.18 12.93
CA ARG A 184 1.18 -16.98 14.05
C ARG A 184 2.41 -16.20 13.61
N GLU A 185 2.98 -16.54 12.45
CA GLU A 185 4.11 -15.82 11.90
C GLU A 185 3.73 -14.37 11.55
N ALA A 186 2.60 -14.14 10.87
CA ALA A 186 2.13 -12.79 10.56
C ALA A 186 1.91 -11.93 11.82
N PHE A 187 1.41 -12.54 12.90
CA PHE A 187 1.27 -11.88 14.20
C PHE A 187 2.61 -11.53 14.84
N LEU A 188 3.59 -12.44 14.83
CA LEU A 188 4.92 -12.17 15.36
C LEU A 188 5.67 -11.12 14.52
N ASP A 189 5.55 -11.19 13.20
CA ASP A 189 6.08 -10.19 12.27
C ASP A 189 5.47 -8.81 12.57
N TRP A 190 4.15 -8.73 12.83
CA TRP A 190 3.47 -7.49 13.23
C TRP A 190 4.03 -6.90 14.53
N ILE A 191 4.23 -7.73 15.56
CA ILE A 191 4.87 -7.25 16.80
C ILE A 191 6.27 -6.73 16.46
N HIS A 192 7.08 -7.53 15.74
CA HIS A 192 8.44 -7.13 15.39
C HIS A 192 8.49 -5.80 14.61
N SER A 193 7.56 -5.55 13.71
CA SER A 193 7.48 -4.31 12.92
C SER A 193 6.97 -3.08 13.68
N GLY A 194 6.65 -3.21 14.98
CA GLY A 194 6.23 -2.07 15.82
C GLY A 194 4.86 -2.19 16.47
N GLY A 195 4.22 -3.37 16.42
CA GLY A 195 2.96 -3.63 17.10
C GLY A 195 3.05 -3.51 18.63
N ILE A 196 1.97 -3.05 19.26
CA ILE A 196 1.85 -2.96 20.72
C ILE A 196 0.91 -4.05 21.20
N LEU A 197 1.43 -4.98 22.00
CA LEU A 197 0.65 -6.09 22.54
C LEU A 197 0.39 -5.90 24.03
N HIS A 198 -0.88 -5.93 24.43
CA HIS A 198 -1.28 -5.98 25.84
C HIS A 198 -1.78 -7.38 26.16
N LEU A 199 -1.11 -8.06 27.08
CA LEU A 199 -1.44 -9.39 27.57
C LEU A 199 -2.04 -9.28 28.97
N PHE A 200 -3.26 -9.77 29.14
CA PHE A 200 -3.96 -9.86 30.42
C PHE A 200 -4.01 -11.31 30.90
N ASN A 201 -4.24 -11.49 32.20
CA ASN A 201 -4.50 -12.83 32.74
C ASN A 201 -5.80 -13.39 32.14
N ASN A 202 -5.86 -14.73 32.06
CA ASN A 202 -7.02 -15.41 31.52
C ASN A 202 -8.28 -15.19 32.38
N SER A 203 -9.42 -15.70 31.93
CA SER A 203 -10.69 -15.62 32.68
C SER A 203 -10.61 -16.21 34.10
N ASN A 204 -9.71 -17.17 34.34
CA ASN A 204 -9.48 -17.75 35.68
C ASN A 204 -8.60 -16.86 36.56
N GLY A 205 -7.78 -15.99 35.97
CA GLY A 205 -6.85 -15.09 36.66
C GLY A 205 -5.41 -15.56 36.63
N ASP A 206 -5.14 -16.63 35.89
CA ASP A 206 -3.80 -17.18 35.72
C ASP A 206 -3.08 -16.47 34.57
N PRO A 207 -1.74 -16.35 34.63
CA PRO A 207 -0.95 -15.83 33.53
C PRO A 207 -1.02 -16.74 32.31
N LEU A 208 -0.95 -16.15 31.12
CA LEU A 208 -0.94 -16.89 29.86
C LEU A 208 0.40 -17.63 29.68
N LEU A 209 0.32 -18.95 29.48
CA LEU A 209 1.49 -19.82 29.25
C LEU A 209 1.65 -20.13 27.76
N PHE A 210 2.41 -19.29 27.07
CA PHE A 210 2.61 -19.41 25.62
C PHE A 210 3.51 -20.61 25.24
N PRO A 211 3.14 -21.37 24.19
CA PRO A 211 3.98 -22.45 23.67
C PRO A 211 5.23 -21.90 22.93
N ASP A 212 6.20 -22.78 22.65
CA ASP A 212 7.47 -22.46 21.99
C ASP A 212 7.32 -21.69 20.67
N SER A 213 6.22 -21.92 19.95
CA SER A 213 5.91 -21.22 18.71
C SER A 213 5.66 -19.71 18.88
N PHE A 214 5.49 -19.21 20.11
CA PHE A 214 5.39 -17.79 20.44
C PHE A 214 6.58 -17.38 21.32
N GLY A 215 7.79 -17.84 20.99
CA GLY A 215 9.02 -17.64 21.77
C GLY A 215 9.16 -16.28 22.48
N PRO A 216 8.96 -15.13 21.80
CA PRO A 216 9.07 -13.81 22.42
C PRO A 216 8.11 -13.56 23.58
N LEU A 217 6.91 -14.16 23.56
CA LEU A 217 5.85 -13.94 24.56
C LEU A 217 6.05 -14.71 25.87
N LYS A 218 7.08 -15.56 25.95
CA LYS A 218 7.38 -16.33 27.17
C LYS A 218 7.99 -15.49 28.28
N ARG A 219 8.64 -14.37 27.93
CA ARG A 219 9.29 -13.48 28.91
C ARG A 219 8.21 -12.66 29.60
N GLN A 220 7.92 -12.94 30.87
CA GLN A 220 6.90 -12.21 31.64
C GLN A 220 7.44 -10.91 32.26
N THR A 221 8.39 -10.25 31.61
CA THR A 221 8.90 -8.93 32.01
C THR A 221 8.08 -7.86 31.31
N SER A 222 7.58 -6.86 32.03
CA SER A 222 6.78 -5.77 31.47
C SER A 222 7.50 -4.43 31.68
N PRO A 223 7.78 -3.64 30.63
CA PRO A 223 7.62 -3.97 29.21
C PRO A 223 8.67 -4.99 28.73
N ALA A 224 8.28 -5.86 27.78
CA ALA A 224 9.22 -6.65 26.98
C ALA A 224 9.27 -6.09 25.56
N TYR A 225 10.45 -6.08 24.96
CA TYR A 225 10.67 -5.58 23.60
C TYR A 225 10.92 -6.75 22.65
N TYR A 226 10.36 -6.67 21.45
CA TYR A 226 10.61 -7.61 20.36
C TYR A 226 10.64 -6.84 19.03
N GLY A 227 11.81 -6.72 18.43
CA GLY A 227 12.04 -5.81 17.30
C GLY A 227 11.69 -4.36 17.66
N ASN A 228 10.86 -3.74 16.83
CA ASN A 228 10.28 -2.42 17.04
C ASN A 228 9.08 -2.42 18.00
N GLY A 229 8.43 -3.57 18.22
CA GLY A 229 7.24 -3.68 19.05
C GLY A 229 7.49 -3.74 20.54
N VAL A 230 6.40 -3.63 21.29
CA VAL A 230 6.41 -3.69 22.76
C VAL A 230 5.27 -4.57 23.26
N ILE A 231 5.58 -5.37 24.26
CA ILE A 231 4.67 -6.29 24.91
C ILE A 231 4.53 -5.90 26.37
N TYR A 232 3.29 -5.67 26.79
CA TYR A 232 2.91 -5.33 28.15
C TYR A 232 2.19 -6.50 28.80
N PHE A 233 2.70 -6.95 29.95
CA PHE A 233 2.07 -7.99 30.76
C PHE A 233 1.33 -7.34 31.93
N HIS A 234 0.02 -7.57 32.01
CA HIS A 234 -0.87 -7.04 33.03
C HIS A 234 -1.31 -8.18 33.95
N GLN A 235 -1.20 -7.97 35.27
CA GLN A 235 -1.58 -8.96 36.29
C GLN A 235 -3.08 -8.99 36.59
N HIS A 236 -3.87 -8.15 35.92
CA HIS A 236 -5.32 -8.07 36.09
C HIS A 236 -6.04 -8.90 35.02
N LYS A 237 -7.25 -9.36 35.32
CA LYS A 237 -8.14 -9.87 34.28
C LYS A 237 -8.68 -8.69 33.48
N LEU A 238 -8.88 -8.92 32.19
CA LEU A 238 -9.50 -7.92 31.33
C LEU A 238 -10.95 -7.62 31.75
N SER A 239 -11.67 -8.61 32.29
CA SER A 239 -13.04 -8.46 32.81
C SER A 239 -13.16 -7.58 34.05
N ASP A 240 -12.07 -7.40 34.79
CA ASP A 240 -12.09 -6.67 36.07
C ASP A 240 -11.89 -5.17 35.87
N LEU A 241 -11.51 -4.74 34.65
CA LEU A 241 -11.22 -3.36 34.32
C LEU A 241 -12.44 -2.65 33.75
N SER A 242 -12.70 -1.45 34.25
CA SER A 242 -13.65 -0.56 33.59
C SER A 242 -13.09 -0.06 32.25
N PRO A 243 -13.96 0.30 31.28
CA PRO A 243 -13.54 0.87 30.00
C PRO A 243 -12.60 2.09 30.11
N THR A 244 -12.79 2.91 31.14
CA THR A 244 -11.97 4.10 31.40
C THR A 244 -10.60 3.73 31.93
N GLU A 245 -10.51 2.75 32.83
CA GLU A 245 -9.24 2.25 33.36
C GLU A 245 -8.42 1.58 32.26
N LEU A 246 -9.05 0.75 31.42
CA LEU A 246 -8.38 0.11 30.29
C LEU A 246 -7.80 1.15 29.32
N LYS A 247 -8.58 2.18 28.96
CA LYS A 247 -8.09 3.27 28.09
C LYS A 247 -6.95 4.05 28.73
N GLN A 248 -7.04 4.35 30.02
CA GLN A 248 -5.95 5.04 30.73
C GLN A 248 -4.68 4.19 30.74
N LEU A 249 -4.80 2.91 31.05
CA LEU A 249 -3.69 1.96 31.07
C LEU A 249 -3.04 1.83 29.69
N ILE A 250 -3.82 1.62 28.62
CA ILE A 250 -3.31 1.57 27.25
C ILE A 250 -2.64 2.90 26.86
N ASN A 251 -3.22 4.04 27.22
CA ASN A 251 -2.64 5.35 26.87
C ASN A 251 -1.32 5.61 27.61
N ILE A 252 -1.22 5.25 28.89
CA ILE A 252 0.02 5.38 29.69
C ILE A 252 1.13 4.54 29.06
N ASP A 253 0.82 3.28 28.76
CA ASP A 253 1.76 2.34 28.15
C ASP A 253 2.17 2.81 26.74
N THR A 254 1.21 3.23 25.92
CA THR A 254 1.47 3.74 24.57
C THR A 254 2.35 5.00 24.63
N HIS A 255 2.14 5.89 25.60
CA HIS A 255 3.00 7.06 25.81
C HIS A 255 4.40 6.68 26.30
N ASN A 256 4.56 5.61 27.07
CA ASN A 256 5.88 5.16 27.53
C ASN A 256 6.66 4.38 26.45
N SER A 257 5.95 3.73 25.52
CA SER A 257 6.55 2.92 24.44
C SER A 257 6.80 3.66 23.13
N VAL A 258 5.88 4.55 22.75
CA VAL A 258 5.80 5.13 21.40
C VAL A 258 6.24 6.58 21.39
N ASN A 259 6.39 7.25 22.54
CA ASN A 259 6.78 8.65 22.53
C ASN A 259 8.30 8.85 22.61
N PRO A 260 8.87 9.54 21.61
CA PRO A 260 9.96 10.47 21.82
C PRO A 260 9.76 11.26 23.12
N LYS A 261 10.80 11.47 23.93
CA LYS A 261 10.76 12.48 24.99
C LYS A 261 10.37 13.82 24.36
N ILE A 262 9.18 14.32 24.70
CA ILE A 262 8.69 15.62 24.22
C ILE A 262 9.36 16.70 25.06
N GLU A 263 10.37 17.38 24.51
CA GLU A 263 10.81 18.67 25.05
C GLU A 263 9.78 19.75 24.70
N ILE A 264 8.86 20.00 25.63
CA ILE A 264 7.96 21.16 25.54
C ILE A 264 8.78 22.40 25.92
N ASN A 265 9.23 23.17 24.93
CA ASN A 265 9.69 24.54 25.16
C ASN A 265 8.49 25.37 25.63
N ARG A 266 8.42 25.68 26.93
CA ARG A 266 7.31 26.40 27.59
C ARG A 266 7.31 27.92 27.41
N ASP A 267 8.17 28.48 26.55
CA ASP A 267 8.43 29.93 26.56
C ASP A 267 7.66 30.79 25.55
N ASN A 268 6.71 30.23 24.78
CA ASN A 268 5.86 31.03 23.88
C ASN A 268 4.39 31.05 24.32
N GLN A 269 4.12 31.58 25.53
CA GLN A 269 2.79 32.11 25.85
C GLN A 269 2.67 33.52 25.26
N ILE A 270 2.15 33.63 24.05
CA ILE A 270 1.63 34.90 23.54
C ILE A 270 0.25 35.11 24.16
N SER A 271 0.18 35.95 25.19
CA SER A 271 -1.07 36.56 25.63
C SER A 271 -1.54 37.51 24.53
N GLY A 272 -2.69 37.21 23.93
CA GLY A 272 -3.37 38.07 22.97
C GLY A 272 -4.86 37.78 23.01
N THR A 273 -5.57 38.50 23.86
CA THR A 273 -7.03 38.64 23.82
C THR A 273 -7.40 39.41 22.57
N ASP A 274 -7.95 38.76 21.56
CA ASP A 274 -8.82 39.40 20.57
C ASP A 274 -9.74 38.36 19.94
N LEU A 275 -11.03 38.69 19.89
CA LEU A 275 -12.10 37.95 19.25
C LEU A 275 -11.87 37.89 17.74
N ALA A 276 -10.99 36.99 17.30
CA ALA A 276 -10.86 36.57 15.92
C ALA A 276 -11.65 35.29 15.71
N TYR A 277 -12.45 35.26 14.64
CA TYR A 277 -13.03 34.04 14.07
C TYR A 277 -12.02 32.88 14.15
N PRO A 278 -12.45 31.63 14.37
CA PRO A 278 -11.53 30.50 14.34
C PRO A 278 -10.91 30.48 12.95
N SER A 279 -9.70 31.03 12.84
CA SER A 279 -8.81 30.73 11.75
C SER A 279 -8.64 29.23 11.88
N SER A 280 -9.29 28.51 10.98
CA SER A 280 -8.89 27.17 10.65
C SER A 280 -7.39 27.27 10.40
N THR A 281 -6.58 26.91 11.39
CA THR A 281 -5.25 26.38 11.15
C THR A 281 -5.48 25.38 10.04
N TYR A 282 -5.12 25.77 8.82
CA TYR A 282 -4.90 24.88 7.71
C TYR A 282 -3.89 23.87 8.28
N ARG A 283 -4.39 22.79 8.90
CA ARG A 283 -3.63 21.56 9.03
C ARG A 283 -3.10 21.35 7.62
N ASN A 284 -1.79 21.34 7.44
CA ASN A 284 -1.18 21.10 6.15
C ASN A 284 -1.59 19.69 5.69
N THR A 285 -2.77 19.58 5.08
CA THR A 285 -3.31 18.37 4.44
C THR A 285 -2.43 17.94 3.26
N TYR A 286 -1.49 18.80 2.85
CA TYR A 286 -0.51 18.54 1.79
C TYR A 286 0.52 17.45 2.12
N TYR A 287 0.71 17.08 3.39
CA TYR A 287 1.70 16.06 3.79
C TYR A 287 1.15 14.63 3.88
N GLN A 288 -0.10 14.36 3.44
CA GLN A 288 -0.72 13.04 3.60
C GLN A 288 -0.67 12.16 2.33
N ASN A 289 -0.38 12.72 1.14
CA ASN A 289 -0.51 12.01 -0.15
C ASN A 289 0.84 11.54 -0.75
N PHE A 290 1.73 10.97 0.06
CA PHE A 290 3.05 10.56 -0.41
C PHE A 290 3.00 9.49 -1.52
N ASP A 291 2.10 8.53 -1.45
CA ASP A 291 2.14 7.36 -2.34
C ASP A 291 1.69 7.69 -3.76
N GLU A 292 0.66 8.53 -3.90
CA GLU A 292 0.19 9.00 -5.20
C GLU A 292 1.26 9.84 -5.92
N GLU A 293 1.89 10.77 -5.19
CA GLU A 293 2.94 11.62 -5.74
C GLU A 293 4.21 10.82 -6.08
N LEU A 294 4.57 9.87 -5.22
CA LEU A 294 5.67 8.94 -5.44
C LEU A 294 5.45 8.13 -6.73
N LEU A 295 4.28 7.51 -6.86
CA LEU A 295 3.92 6.73 -8.03
C LEU A 295 3.79 7.59 -9.30
N ALA A 296 3.32 8.84 -9.17
CA ALA A 296 3.29 9.79 -10.27
C ALA A 296 4.71 10.17 -10.74
N THR A 297 5.63 10.42 -9.80
CA THR A 297 7.04 10.71 -10.09
C THR A 297 7.71 9.52 -10.77
N LEU A 298 7.57 8.31 -10.21
CA LEU A 298 8.09 7.09 -10.83
C LEU A 298 7.52 6.85 -12.23
N THR A 299 6.25 7.22 -12.42
CA THR A 299 5.58 7.18 -13.72
C THR A 299 6.21 8.14 -14.72
N GLU A 300 6.44 9.39 -14.35
CA GLU A 300 7.09 10.36 -15.26
C GLU A 300 8.48 9.88 -15.70
N ILE A 301 9.24 9.27 -14.79
CA ILE A 301 10.56 8.68 -15.08
C ILE A 301 10.42 7.42 -15.96
N SER A 302 9.38 6.63 -15.76
CA SER A 302 9.12 5.37 -16.48
C SER A 302 8.46 5.55 -17.84
N LYS A 303 8.00 6.75 -18.20
CA LYS A 303 7.41 7.00 -19.51
C LYS A 303 8.43 6.72 -20.63
N PRO A 304 8.05 5.95 -21.67
CA PRO A 304 8.86 5.84 -22.87
C PRO A 304 9.09 7.23 -23.45
N GLN A 305 10.34 7.66 -23.58
CA GLN A 305 10.66 8.94 -24.19
C GLN A 305 10.29 8.89 -25.67
N GLN A 306 9.45 9.83 -26.10
CA GLN A 306 9.11 10.03 -27.51
C GLN A 306 9.61 11.39 -27.96
N ILE A 307 10.19 11.42 -29.14
CA ILE A 307 10.70 12.62 -29.81
C ILE A 307 9.53 13.39 -30.44
N TRP A 308 8.61 13.89 -29.62
CA TRP A 308 7.38 14.57 -30.07
C TRP A 308 7.66 15.72 -31.04
N TYR A 309 8.74 16.48 -30.82
CA TYR A 309 9.10 17.58 -31.72
C TYR A 309 9.37 17.12 -33.15
N LEU A 310 9.94 15.92 -33.34
CA LEU A 310 10.20 15.37 -34.66
C LEU A 310 8.91 14.97 -35.35
N ILE A 311 7.98 14.34 -34.60
CA ILE A 311 6.64 13.99 -35.11
C ILE A 311 5.87 15.25 -35.51
N PHE A 312 5.90 16.30 -34.68
CA PHE A 312 5.24 17.57 -35.01
C PHE A 312 5.89 18.26 -36.21
N LEU A 313 7.22 18.27 -36.29
CA LEU A 313 7.95 18.83 -37.43
C LEU A 313 7.61 18.10 -38.72
N LEU A 314 7.61 16.76 -38.71
CA LEU A 314 7.21 15.94 -39.86
C LEU A 314 5.77 16.16 -40.26
N SER A 315 4.86 16.30 -39.29
CA SER A 315 3.44 16.61 -39.54
C SER A 315 3.28 17.98 -40.20
N PHE A 316 4.07 18.96 -39.77
CA PHE A 316 4.07 20.30 -40.37
C PHE A 316 4.62 20.29 -41.81
N ILE A 317 5.73 19.56 -42.04
CA ILE A 317 6.30 19.38 -43.39
C ILE A 317 5.28 18.68 -44.30
N TYR A 318 4.60 17.64 -43.80
CA TYR A 318 3.54 16.95 -44.52
C TYR A 318 2.40 17.91 -44.91
N LEU A 319 1.93 18.77 -44.00
CA LEU A 319 0.90 19.76 -44.30
C LEU A 319 1.34 20.78 -45.36
N ILE A 320 2.60 21.22 -45.35
CA ILE A 320 3.14 22.12 -46.38
C ILE A 320 3.18 21.43 -47.75
N ILE A 321 3.58 20.16 -47.78
CA ILE A 321 3.62 19.39 -49.02
C ILE A 321 2.19 19.15 -49.54
N VAL A 322 1.27 18.79 -48.64
CA VAL A 322 -0.09 18.45 -49.01
C VAL A 322 -0.93 19.66 -49.44
N GLY A 323 -0.71 20.83 -48.83
CA GLY A 323 -1.45 22.05 -49.17
C GLY A 323 -0.73 22.88 -50.24
N PRO A 324 0.18 23.79 -49.84
CA PRO A 324 0.85 24.74 -50.73
C PRO A 324 1.53 24.09 -51.94
N VAL A 325 2.32 23.03 -51.72
CA VAL A 325 3.12 22.42 -52.81
C VAL A 325 2.21 21.73 -53.82
N TYR A 326 1.19 20.99 -53.39
CA TYR A 326 0.24 20.40 -54.33
C TYR A 326 -0.63 21.41 -55.06
N TYR A 327 -1.03 22.50 -54.41
CA TYR A 327 -1.73 23.58 -55.09
C TYR A 327 -0.89 24.18 -56.24
N LEU A 328 0.41 24.36 -56.01
CA LEU A 328 1.32 24.84 -57.06
C LEU A 328 1.47 23.80 -58.19
N ILE A 329 1.70 22.53 -57.86
CA ILE A 329 1.85 21.47 -58.86
C ILE A 329 0.60 21.33 -59.73
N THR A 330 -0.60 21.39 -59.13
CA THR A 330 -1.87 21.33 -59.89
C THR A 330 -2.07 22.54 -60.79
N LYS A 331 -1.67 23.73 -60.35
CA LYS A 331 -1.72 24.95 -61.17
C LYS A 331 -0.80 24.89 -62.39
N TYR A 332 0.37 24.26 -62.27
CA TYR A 332 1.36 24.20 -63.35
C TYR A 332 1.27 22.93 -64.22
N SER A 333 0.73 21.83 -63.73
CA SER A 333 0.62 20.58 -64.50
C SER A 333 -0.71 20.53 -65.27
N LYS A 334 -0.65 20.30 -66.59
CA LYS A 334 -1.86 20.13 -67.44
C LYS A 334 -2.50 18.74 -67.36
N GLN A 335 -1.88 17.78 -66.66
CA GLN A 335 -2.30 16.38 -66.64
C GLN A 335 -2.73 15.96 -65.24
N TYR A 336 -4.03 15.72 -65.05
CA TYR A 336 -4.62 15.31 -63.76
C TYR A 336 -4.06 13.98 -63.22
N ARG A 337 -3.51 13.10 -64.06
CA ARG A 337 -2.93 11.82 -63.64
C ARG A 337 -1.66 12.02 -62.81
N THR A 338 -0.82 12.98 -63.18
CA THR A 338 0.43 13.30 -62.49
C THR A 338 0.16 13.75 -61.06
N PHE A 339 -0.93 14.48 -60.85
CA PHE A 339 -1.38 14.89 -59.52
C PHE A 339 -1.65 13.69 -58.59
N TYR A 340 -2.51 12.76 -59.01
CA TYR A 340 -2.87 11.61 -58.18
C TYR A 340 -1.67 10.71 -57.86
N ILE A 341 -0.75 10.55 -58.81
CA ILE A 341 0.46 9.74 -58.61
C ILE A 341 1.37 10.38 -57.55
N ILE A 342 1.68 11.68 -57.67
CA ILE A 342 2.57 12.36 -56.71
C ILE A 342 1.91 12.42 -55.32
N TYR A 343 0.62 12.74 -55.27
CA TYR A 343 -0.14 12.74 -54.01
C TYR A 343 -0.09 11.37 -53.32
N GLY A 344 -0.36 10.30 -54.06
CA GLY A 344 -0.29 8.93 -53.57
C GLY A 344 1.10 8.58 -53.05
N LEU A 345 2.14 8.82 -53.85
CA LEU A 345 3.54 8.55 -53.50
C LEU A 345 4.00 9.29 -52.25
N SER A 346 3.68 10.57 -52.12
CA SER A 346 4.04 11.34 -50.93
C SER A 346 3.29 10.89 -49.70
N THR A 347 1.99 10.58 -49.83
CA THR A 347 1.23 10.06 -48.69
C THR A 347 1.84 8.75 -48.22
N LEU A 348 2.18 7.85 -49.15
CA LEU A 348 2.83 6.57 -48.86
C LEU A 348 4.22 6.78 -48.23
N LEU A 349 5.01 7.72 -48.75
CA LEU A 349 6.31 8.08 -48.21
C LEU A 349 6.20 8.60 -46.77
N PHE A 350 5.28 9.52 -46.49
CA PHE A 350 5.07 10.03 -45.14
C PHE A 350 4.51 8.97 -44.20
N CYS A 351 3.64 8.07 -44.67
CA CYS A 351 3.23 6.90 -43.89
C CYS A 351 4.45 6.05 -43.50
N PHE A 352 5.38 5.78 -44.43
CA PHE A 352 6.62 5.06 -44.12
C PHE A 352 7.52 5.83 -43.16
N ILE A 353 7.67 7.15 -43.33
CA ILE A 353 8.47 7.98 -42.42
C ILE A 353 7.86 7.97 -41.02
N PHE A 354 6.54 8.14 -40.87
CA PHE A 354 5.87 8.09 -39.57
C PHE A 354 5.94 6.70 -38.93
N LEU A 355 5.85 5.64 -39.72
CA LEU A 355 6.03 4.27 -39.23
C LEU A 355 7.45 4.07 -38.71
N PHE A 356 8.47 4.48 -39.48
CA PHE A 356 9.88 4.35 -39.10
C PHE A 356 10.21 5.22 -37.89
N VAL A 357 9.81 6.50 -37.91
CA VAL A 357 10.01 7.42 -36.78
C VAL A 357 9.25 6.94 -35.55
N GLY A 358 8.02 6.44 -35.68
CA GLY A 358 7.28 5.86 -34.57
C GLY A 358 7.99 4.65 -33.94
N GLN A 359 8.60 3.79 -34.76
CA GLN A 359 9.36 2.62 -34.29
C GLN A 359 10.71 2.97 -33.66
N TYR A 360 11.40 4.02 -34.12
CA TYR A 360 12.73 4.40 -33.63
C TYR A 360 12.73 5.52 -32.59
N SER A 361 11.64 6.30 -32.49
CA SER A 361 11.50 7.44 -31.55
C SER A 361 11.26 6.99 -30.12
N THR A 362 10.63 5.83 -29.92
CA THR A 362 10.51 5.24 -28.59
C THR A 362 11.83 4.60 -28.22
N ASN A 363 12.39 4.93 -27.06
CA ASN A 363 13.39 4.04 -26.43
C ASN A 363 12.74 2.65 -26.36
N GLN A 364 13.17 1.73 -27.23
CA GLN A 364 12.43 0.50 -27.59
C GLN A 364 12.32 -0.52 -26.45
N THR A 365 12.81 -0.18 -25.27
CA THR A 365 12.96 -1.07 -24.13
C THR A 365 11.92 -0.74 -23.08
N SER A 366 11.07 -1.71 -22.76
CA SER A 366 10.25 -1.66 -21.53
C SER A 366 11.16 -1.43 -20.33
N GLN A 367 10.71 -0.58 -19.40
CA GLN A 367 11.49 -0.17 -18.25
C GLN A 367 10.66 -0.19 -16.97
N ILE A 368 11.32 -0.44 -15.85
CA ILE A 368 10.72 -0.40 -14.52
C ILE A 368 11.56 0.47 -13.60
N HIS A 369 10.89 1.34 -12.85
CA HIS A 369 11.50 2.08 -11.76
C HIS A 369 10.80 1.70 -10.45
N SER A 370 11.59 1.26 -9.48
CA SER A 370 11.11 0.68 -8.21
C SER A 370 11.75 1.35 -7.01
N LEU A 371 10.95 1.67 -6.00
CA LEU A 371 11.43 2.10 -4.69
C LEU A 371 11.02 1.05 -3.67
N ILE A 372 12.01 0.54 -2.94
CA ILE A 372 11.84 -0.62 -2.08
C ILE A 372 12.26 -0.27 -0.65
N VAL A 373 11.41 -0.59 0.31
CA VAL A 373 11.73 -0.61 1.73
C VAL A 373 11.78 -2.07 2.16
N ALA A 374 12.93 -2.51 2.64
CA ALA A 374 13.15 -3.85 3.14
C ALA A 374 13.41 -3.80 4.64
N GLU A 375 12.42 -4.22 5.43
CA GLU A 375 12.57 -4.39 6.88
C GLU A 375 13.08 -5.80 7.15
N ILE A 376 14.25 -5.90 7.80
CA ILE A 376 14.82 -7.19 8.17
C ILE A 376 14.13 -7.68 9.44
N LEU A 377 13.51 -8.86 9.32
CA LEU A 377 12.83 -9.56 10.38
C LEU A 377 13.76 -10.63 11.00
N PRO A 378 13.39 -11.20 12.16
CA PRO A 378 14.09 -12.33 12.76
C PRO A 378 14.14 -13.54 11.81
N ASP A 379 15.06 -14.47 12.08
CA ASP A 379 15.28 -15.66 11.25
C ASP A 379 15.64 -15.35 9.79
N GLN A 380 16.28 -14.22 9.53
CA GLN A 380 16.70 -13.81 8.19
C GLN A 380 15.53 -13.68 7.20
N LYS A 381 14.35 -13.30 7.68
CA LYS A 381 13.22 -12.95 6.81
C LYS A 381 13.28 -11.45 6.46
N ILE A 382 12.70 -11.08 5.32
CA ILE A 382 12.57 -9.68 4.91
C ILE A 382 11.09 -9.39 4.66
N ASN A 383 10.57 -8.33 5.25
CA ASN A 383 9.30 -7.73 4.87
C ASN A 383 9.55 -6.60 3.88
N ILE A 384 8.91 -6.67 2.72
CA ILE A 384 9.12 -5.74 1.61
C ILE A 384 7.87 -4.90 1.39
N SER A 385 8.11 -3.60 1.17
CA SER A 385 7.16 -2.66 0.57
C SER A 385 7.80 -2.07 -0.66
N GLU A 386 7.14 -2.19 -1.80
CA GLU A 386 7.63 -1.74 -3.09
C GLU A 386 6.61 -0.85 -3.79
N TRP A 387 7.06 0.31 -4.24
CA TRP A 387 6.32 1.20 -5.13
C TRP A 387 7.00 1.18 -6.49
N SER A 388 6.27 0.75 -7.51
CA SER A 388 6.84 0.51 -8.83
C SER A 388 5.99 1.12 -9.93
N SER A 389 6.66 1.61 -10.97
CA SER A 389 6.04 2.00 -12.23
C SER A 389 6.68 1.24 -13.39
N LEU A 390 5.83 0.55 -14.15
CA LEU A 390 6.21 -0.28 -15.28
C LEU A 390 5.79 0.41 -16.58
N GLY A 391 6.78 0.89 -17.35
CA GLY A 391 6.59 1.45 -18.69
C GLY A 391 6.75 0.37 -19.76
N ILE A 392 5.72 0.15 -20.58
CA ILE A 392 5.70 -0.88 -21.62
C ILE A 392 5.59 -0.24 -23.00
N VAL A 393 6.43 -0.70 -23.93
CA VAL A 393 6.42 -0.22 -25.33
C VAL A 393 5.42 -1.00 -26.20
N SER A 394 5.47 -2.34 -26.19
CA SER A 394 4.68 -3.19 -27.10
C SER A 394 3.19 -3.28 -26.77
N GLY A 395 2.85 -3.07 -25.50
CA GLY A 395 1.54 -3.37 -24.92
C GLY A 395 1.28 -4.88 -24.80
N GLY A 396 0.21 -5.25 -24.10
CA GLY A 396 -0.25 -6.62 -23.96
C GLY A 396 -0.81 -6.96 -22.57
N ASN A 397 -1.18 -8.22 -22.41
CA ASN A 397 -1.57 -8.81 -21.13
C ASN A 397 -0.34 -9.37 -20.43
N PHE A 398 -0.05 -8.84 -19.24
CA PHE A 398 1.12 -9.22 -18.47
C PHE A 398 0.69 -9.86 -17.15
N LYS A 399 1.40 -10.92 -16.78
CA LYS A 399 1.38 -11.46 -15.42
C LYS A 399 2.64 -10.95 -14.72
N ILE A 400 2.48 -10.24 -13.61
CA ILE A 400 3.59 -9.73 -12.80
C ILE A 400 3.60 -10.51 -11.50
N SER A 401 4.74 -11.13 -11.20
CA SER A 401 4.99 -11.90 -9.99
C SER A 401 6.41 -11.66 -9.51
N HIS A 402 6.59 -11.72 -8.20
CA HIS A 402 7.88 -11.60 -7.52
C HIS A 402 8.23 -12.92 -6.84
N ALA A 403 9.53 -13.11 -6.60
CA ALA A 403 9.98 -14.19 -5.72
C ALA A 403 9.61 -13.88 -4.26
N GLY A 404 9.25 -14.91 -3.50
CA GLY A 404 8.94 -14.78 -2.08
C GLY A 404 7.71 -15.57 -1.66
N GLU A 405 7.19 -15.20 -0.50
CA GLU A 405 5.96 -15.71 0.09
C GLU A 405 5.02 -14.54 0.40
N SER A 406 3.72 -14.82 0.54
CA SER A 406 2.74 -13.87 1.05
C SER A 406 2.69 -12.53 0.30
N HIS A 407 2.34 -12.56 -0.99
CA HIS A 407 2.24 -11.37 -1.82
C HIS A 407 0.88 -10.68 -1.71
N ILE A 408 0.89 -9.36 -1.69
CA ILE A 408 -0.28 -8.49 -1.85
C ILE A 408 0.06 -7.42 -2.88
N TYR A 409 -0.84 -7.19 -3.84
CA TYR A 409 -0.69 -6.17 -4.86
C TYR A 409 -1.90 -5.23 -4.90
N SER A 410 -1.66 -3.96 -5.21
CA SER A 410 -2.67 -2.99 -5.63
C SER A 410 -2.09 -2.11 -6.71
N THR A 411 -2.91 -1.54 -7.60
CA THR A 411 -2.44 -0.54 -8.57
C THR A 411 -2.47 0.89 -8.05
N CYS A 412 -3.08 1.11 -6.88
CA CYS A 412 -3.23 2.40 -6.21
C CYS A 412 -3.78 3.49 -7.14
N GLN A 413 -4.71 3.14 -8.04
CA GLN A 413 -5.30 4.06 -9.00
C GLN A 413 -6.63 4.62 -8.47
N PRO A 414 -6.68 5.89 -8.01
CA PRO A 414 -7.87 6.44 -7.38
C PRO A 414 -9.02 6.75 -8.35
N TYR A 415 -8.73 6.94 -9.64
CA TYR A 415 -9.72 7.45 -10.61
C TYR A 415 -9.80 6.68 -11.91
N SER A 416 -8.84 5.81 -12.21
CA SER A 416 -8.79 5.10 -13.49
C SER A 416 -9.12 3.63 -13.32
N LYS A 417 -9.87 3.09 -14.28
CA LYS A 417 -10.05 1.65 -14.41
C LYS A 417 -8.73 0.99 -14.77
N VAL A 418 -8.40 -0.10 -14.08
CA VAL A 418 -7.34 -1.00 -14.49
C VAL A 418 -7.96 -2.32 -14.96
N ASN A 419 -7.78 -2.63 -16.25
CA ASN A 419 -8.22 -3.90 -16.80
C ASN A 419 -7.29 -5.02 -16.31
N GLY A 420 -7.78 -5.84 -15.39
CA GLY A 420 -6.99 -6.90 -14.78
C GLY A 420 -7.56 -7.35 -13.46
N PHE A 421 -6.87 -8.30 -12.84
CA PHE A 421 -7.14 -8.73 -11.48
C PHE A 421 -5.83 -9.03 -10.74
N THR A 422 -5.91 -9.06 -9.42
CA THR A 422 -4.82 -9.49 -8.55
C THR A 422 -5.30 -10.58 -7.60
N THR A 423 -4.40 -11.51 -7.29
CA THR A 423 -4.59 -12.55 -6.27
C THR A 423 -3.56 -12.34 -5.16
N SER A 424 -3.93 -12.66 -3.93
CA SER A 424 -3.04 -12.52 -2.76
C SER A 424 -2.64 -13.87 -2.18
N GLY A 425 -1.53 -13.91 -1.44
CA GLY A 425 -0.99 -15.12 -0.81
C GLY A 425 0.31 -15.61 -1.45
N ASN A 426 0.67 -16.88 -1.23
CA ASN A 426 1.97 -17.41 -1.64
C ASN A 426 2.20 -17.40 -3.16
N ASN A 427 1.15 -17.56 -3.95
CA ASN A 427 1.21 -17.47 -5.41
C ASN A 427 0.54 -16.20 -5.93
N GLY A 428 0.48 -15.16 -5.08
CA GLY A 428 -0.13 -13.89 -5.42
C GLY A 428 0.56 -13.27 -6.62
N HIS A 429 -0.23 -12.74 -7.53
CA HIS A 429 0.24 -12.10 -8.76
C HIS A 429 -0.79 -11.09 -9.24
N ILE A 430 -0.34 -10.18 -10.09
CA ILE A 430 -1.20 -9.25 -10.82
C ILE A 430 -1.24 -9.65 -12.30
N GLN A 431 -2.44 -9.81 -12.84
CA GLN A 431 -2.68 -9.97 -14.26
C GLN A 431 -3.31 -8.69 -14.80
N ILE A 432 -2.63 -8.01 -15.72
CA ILE A 432 -2.99 -6.66 -16.13
C ILE A 432 -2.78 -6.45 -17.63
N ASP A 433 -3.74 -5.76 -18.25
CA ASP A 433 -3.63 -5.26 -19.62
C ASP A 433 -2.98 -3.86 -19.61
N ILE A 434 -1.84 -3.76 -20.30
CA ILE A 434 -1.09 -2.52 -20.45
C ILE A 434 -1.10 -2.14 -21.93
N PRO A 435 -1.73 -1.02 -22.33
CA PRO A 435 -1.69 -0.56 -23.71
C PRO A 435 -0.26 -0.26 -24.20
N PRO A 436 -0.03 -0.29 -25.52
CA PRO A 436 1.26 0.11 -26.09
C PRO A 436 1.65 1.55 -25.72
N ASN A 437 2.94 1.78 -25.47
CA ASN A 437 3.49 3.06 -25.01
C ASN A 437 2.78 3.63 -23.77
N SER A 438 2.34 2.76 -22.88
CA SER A 438 1.66 3.13 -21.64
C SER A 438 2.47 2.66 -20.43
N PHE A 439 1.97 3.00 -19.25
CA PHE A 439 2.56 2.61 -17.99
C PHE A 439 1.49 2.09 -17.04
N ARG A 440 1.91 1.29 -16.06
CA ARG A 440 1.09 0.93 -14.90
C ARG A 440 1.92 1.02 -13.64
N THR A 441 1.31 1.60 -12.63
CA THR A 441 1.86 1.62 -11.27
C THR A 441 1.32 0.43 -10.51
N TYR A 442 2.10 -0.06 -9.57
CA TYR A 442 1.61 -0.95 -8.55
C TYR A 442 2.38 -0.77 -7.24
N PHE A 443 1.67 -1.04 -6.16
CA PHE A 443 2.21 -1.22 -4.83
C PHE A 443 2.22 -2.72 -4.52
N HIS A 444 3.35 -3.20 -4.01
CA HIS A 444 3.59 -4.60 -3.71
C HIS A 444 4.09 -4.75 -2.28
N ARG A 445 3.48 -5.67 -1.53
CA ARG A 445 3.99 -6.15 -0.25
C ARG A 445 4.26 -7.64 -0.29
N ALA A 446 5.39 -8.06 0.26
CA ALA A 446 5.76 -9.46 0.33
C ALA A 446 6.65 -9.77 1.52
N ARG A 447 6.74 -11.06 1.84
CA ARG A 447 7.71 -11.60 2.79
C ARG A 447 8.67 -12.52 2.06
N ILE A 448 9.97 -12.30 2.18
CA ILE A 448 10.99 -13.14 1.53
C ILE A 448 11.83 -13.85 2.58
N SER A 449 11.96 -15.17 2.46
CA SER A 449 12.65 -16.05 3.41
C SER A 449 14.18 -16.06 3.25
N LYS A 450 14.78 -15.00 2.70
CA LYS A 450 16.22 -14.89 2.45
C LYS A 450 16.73 -13.49 2.76
N SER A 451 17.31 -13.29 3.94
CA SER A 451 18.08 -12.10 4.28
C SER A 451 19.52 -12.29 3.84
N LEU A 452 20.02 -11.31 3.12
CA LEU A 452 21.44 -11.20 2.76
C LEU A 452 22.21 -10.34 3.77
N LEU A 453 21.52 -9.82 4.79
CA LEU A 453 22.04 -8.79 5.68
C LEU A 453 22.07 -9.27 7.12
N ASP A 454 23.29 -9.41 7.63
CA ASP A 454 23.56 -9.67 9.03
C ASP A 454 24.70 -8.74 9.47
N THR A 455 24.45 -7.97 10.51
CA THR A 455 25.35 -6.96 11.06
C THR A 455 25.44 -7.13 12.56
N ASN A 456 26.65 -7.17 13.09
CA ASN A 456 26.89 -7.28 14.52
C ASN A 456 27.42 -5.96 15.09
N LEU A 457 26.98 -5.58 16.29
CA LEU A 457 27.47 -4.39 16.97
C LEU A 457 28.89 -4.66 17.51
N ALA A 458 29.89 -3.97 16.96
CA ALA A 458 31.28 -4.10 17.40
C ALA A 458 31.61 -3.11 18.51
N SER A 459 31.16 -1.85 18.39
CA SER A 459 31.34 -0.83 19.42
C SER A 459 30.23 0.21 19.38
N PHE A 460 29.84 0.72 20.55
CA PHE A 460 28.86 1.80 20.69
C PHE A 460 29.24 2.69 21.86
N LEU A 461 29.38 3.99 21.61
CA LEU A 461 29.59 5.03 22.62
C LEU A 461 28.67 6.21 22.31
N ALA A 462 27.84 6.57 23.29
CA ALA A 462 26.94 7.71 23.21
C ALA A 462 27.04 8.56 24.49
N ASN A 463 26.89 9.86 24.32
CA ASN A 463 26.86 10.86 25.39
C ASN A 463 25.51 11.61 25.39
N GLU A 464 25.33 12.61 26.26
CA GLU A 464 24.11 13.42 26.31
C GLU A 464 23.82 14.20 25.03
N SER A 465 24.84 14.48 24.22
CA SER A 465 24.73 15.22 22.95
C SER A 465 24.44 14.32 21.73
N GLY A 466 24.62 13.00 21.86
CA GLY A 466 24.42 12.02 20.79
C GLY A 466 25.48 10.92 20.73
N LEU A 467 25.60 10.31 19.55
CA LEU A 467 26.57 9.24 19.27
C LEU A 467 27.99 9.82 19.11
N GLU A 468 28.95 9.27 19.85
CA GLU A 468 30.37 9.61 19.74
C GLU A 468 31.12 8.61 18.86
N ALA A 469 30.86 7.31 19.03
CA ALA A 469 31.47 6.26 18.24
C ALA A 469 30.48 5.12 18.00
N LEU A 470 30.53 4.57 16.78
CA LEU A 470 29.80 3.37 16.39
C LEU A 470 30.65 2.62 15.38
N SER A 471 30.77 1.31 15.59
CA SER A 471 31.28 0.39 14.59
C SER A 471 30.37 -0.83 14.51
N LEU A 472 29.97 -1.19 13.30
CA LEU A 472 29.16 -2.37 12.99
C LEU A 472 29.97 -3.29 12.08
N ASP A 473 30.11 -4.55 12.46
CA ASP A 473 30.75 -5.57 11.63
C ASP A 473 29.80 -6.00 10.51
N ILE A 474 30.33 -6.01 9.29
CA ILE A 474 29.59 -6.37 8.08
C ILE A 474 30.04 -7.76 7.62
N ARG A 475 29.09 -8.64 7.27
CA ARG A 475 29.39 -9.94 6.65
C ARG A 475 29.56 -9.84 5.13
N LYS A 476 30.15 -10.87 4.53
CA LYS A 476 30.43 -10.95 3.08
C LYS A 476 29.19 -10.81 2.18
N GLU A 477 28.00 -11.07 2.72
CA GLU A 477 26.72 -11.07 1.98
C GLU A 477 26.05 -9.68 1.94
N PHE A 478 26.61 -8.70 2.65
CA PHE A 478 26.15 -7.32 2.62
C PHE A 478 26.30 -6.69 1.22
N PRO A 479 25.48 -5.68 0.86
CA PRO A 479 25.44 -5.17 -0.50
C PRO A 479 26.78 -4.51 -0.81
N GLN A 480 27.44 -4.94 -1.89
CA GLN A 480 28.75 -4.42 -2.28
C GLN A 480 28.68 -3.00 -2.88
N GLN A 481 27.48 -2.53 -3.22
CA GLN A 481 27.24 -1.20 -3.82
C GLN A 481 26.30 -0.40 -2.93
N ILE A 482 26.83 0.08 -1.81
CA ILE A 482 26.13 1.00 -0.91
C ILE A 482 26.23 2.40 -1.49
N GLU A 483 25.11 3.08 -1.65
CA GLU A 483 25.11 4.50 -2.01
C GLU A 483 25.22 5.36 -0.75
N GLN A 484 24.49 5.01 0.31
CA GLN A 484 24.51 5.72 1.59
C GLN A 484 24.23 4.76 2.75
N ALA A 485 24.92 4.91 3.88
CA ALA A 485 24.64 4.19 5.11
C ALA A 485 24.44 5.17 6.27
N HIS A 486 23.41 4.94 7.07
CA HIS A 486 23.03 5.84 8.16
C HIS A 486 22.56 5.07 9.39
N PHE A 487 22.81 5.62 10.56
CA PHE A 487 22.30 5.11 11.83
C PHE A 487 21.35 6.10 12.47
N VAL A 488 20.17 5.65 12.88
CA VAL A 488 19.19 6.46 13.63
C VAL A 488 19.32 6.13 15.10
N PHE A 489 19.59 7.15 15.91
CA PHE A 489 19.67 7.04 17.37
C PHE A 489 19.24 8.35 18.04
N GLY A 490 18.35 8.25 19.01
CA GLY A 490 17.70 9.43 19.59
C GLY A 490 17.01 10.29 18.51
N SER A 491 17.17 11.61 18.58
CA SER A 491 16.56 12.56 17.63
C SER A 491 17.42 12.87 16.40
N LYS A 492 18.47 12.07 16.15
CA LYS A 492 19.46 12.32 15.10
C LYS A 492 19.64 11.09 14.20
N ILE A 493 20.11 11.38 12.99
CA ILE A 493 20.60 10.40 12.03
C ILE A 493 22.08 10.70 11.75
N TYR A 494 22.90 9.65 11.79
CA TYR A 494 24.36 9.69 11.74
C TYR A 494 24.83 9.02 10.45
N GLU A 495 25.75 9.65 9.71
CA GLU A 495 26.31 9.10 8.46
C GLU A 495 27.41 8.08 8.79
N LEU A 496 27.35 6.91 8.16
CA LEU A 496 28.34 5.84 8.31
C LEU A 496 29.18 5.71 7.04
N SER A 497 30.48 5.47 7.20
CA SER A 497 31.42 5.12 6.13
C SER A 497 31.79 3.64 6.22
N GLU A 498 31.98 3.00 5.07
CA GLU A 498 32.48 1.63 5.00
C GLU A 498 34.01 1.62 5.02
N GLU A 499 34.61 0.97 6.02
CA GLU A 499 36.04 0.80 6.19
C GLU A 499 36.36 -0.63 6.65
N ASN A 500 37.21 -1.36 5.93
CA ASN A 500 37.68 -2.70 6.33
C ASN A 500 36.56 -3.70 6.73
N ASN A 501 35.47 -3.78 5.97
CA ASN A 501 34.26 -4.56 6.28
C ASN A 501 33.53 -4.14 7.57
N GLN A 502 33.66 -2.88 7.98
CA GLN A 502 32.91 -2.29 9.07
C GLN A 502 32.20 -1.02 8.61
N LEU A 503 31.01 -0.76 9.16
CA LEU A 503 30.38 0.55 9.06
C LEU A 503 30.79 1.37 10.29
N ILE A 504 31.52 2.46 10.05
CA ILE A 504 32.05 3.33 11.10
C ILE A 504 31.36 4.69 11.03
N TYR A 505 31.06 5.27 12.19
CA TYR A 505 30.53 6.62 12.25
C TYR A 505 31.52 7.65 11.67
N SER A 506 31.09 8.37 10.63
CA SER A 506 31.92 9.34 9.88
C SER A 506 32.09 10.71 10.57
N GLY A 507 31.46 10.92 11.74
CA GLY A 507 31.49 12.19 12.45
C GLY A 507 30.44 13.22 12.02
N LYS A 508 29.61 12.91 11.00
CA LYS A 508 28.53 13.79 10.54
C LYS A 508 27.17 13.31 11.04
N SER A 509 26.40 14.24 11.58
CA SER A 509 25.02 13.98 12.02
C SER A 509 24.09 15.11 11.63
N ARG A 510 22.81 14.78 11.47
CA ARG A 510 21.73 15.75 11.24
C ARG A 510 20.52 15.40 12.10
N LYS A 511 19.68 16.40 12.39
CA LYS A 511 18.43 16.18 13.11
C LYS A 511 17.49 15.33 12.24
N LEU A 512 16.78 14.39 12.86
CA LEU A 512 15.87 13.49 12.17
C LEU A 512 14.60 14.22 11.68
N PHE A 513 14.03 15.10 12.51
CA PHE A 513 12.78 15.80 12.19
C PHE A 513 12.80 16.57 10.86
N PRO A 514 13.80 17.44 10.57
CA PRO A 514 13.84 18.16 9.28
C PRO A 514 13.88 17.25 8.07
N LEU A 515 14.52 16.08 8.19
CA LEU A 515 14.56 15.08 7.12
C LEU A 515 13.19 14.44 6.88
N LEU A 516 12.43 14.18 7.94
CA LEU A 516 11.12 13.52 7.84
C LEU A 516 10.02 14.42 7.26
N ILE A 517 10.18 15.74 7.34
CA ILE A 517 9.28 16.73 6.71
C ILE A 517 9.72 17.12 5.30
N GLU A 518 10.95 16.77 4.91
CA GLU A 518 11.49 17.12 3.61
C GLU A 518 10.85 16.24 2.54
N ASN A 519 9.99 16.83 1.70
CA ASN A 519 9.53 16.20 0.48
C ASN A 519 10.14 16.93 -0.73
N PRO A 520 11.22 16.39 -1.32
CA PRO A 520 11.86 17.00 -2.49
C PRO A 520 11.02 16.88 -3.76
N LEU A 521 9.96 16.04 -3.79
CA LEU A 521 9.01 15.97 -4.91
C LEU A 521 8.11 17.22 -4.96
N PHE A 522 7.79 17.79 -3.81
CA PHE A 522 6.97 19.00 -3.67
C PHE A 522 7.76 20.32 -3.82
N ASP A 523 8.93 20.36 -4.47
CA ASP A 523 9.64 21.62 -4.67
C ASP A 523 8.79 22.60 -5.51
N THR A 524 8.07 23.48 -4.80
CA THR A 524 7.14 24.50 -5.31
C THR A 524 7.79 25.46 -6.31
N ARG A 525 9.11 25.42 -6.47
CA ARG A 525 9.85 26.08 -7.56
C ARG A 525 9.45 25.57 -8.96
N TYR A 526 8.65 24.51 -9.07
CA TYR A 526 8.07 24.01 -10.32
C TYR A 526 7.16 25.04 -11.03
N ILE A 527 6.51 25.94 -10.28
CA ILE A 527 5.65 27.00 -10.86
C ILE A 527 6.37 28.35 -10.74
N LYS A 528 7.44 28.57 -11.51
CA LYS A 528 7.89 29.94 -11.80
C LYS A 528 6.97 30.55 -12.84
N THR A 529 6.02 31.37 -12.39
CA THR A 529 5.28 32.25 -13.30
C THR A 529 6.27 33.25 -13.91
N ASN A 530 6.57 33.07 -15.19
CA ASN A 530 7.36 34.03 -15.92
C ASN A 530 6.46 35.25 -16.17
N ARG A 531 6.71 36.37 -15.47
CA ARG A 531 5.84 37.58 -15.47
C ARG A 531 5.56 38.20 -16.85
N PHE A 532 6.21 37.74 -17.92
CA PHE A 532 6.14 38.36 -19.25
C PHE A 532 5.41 37.55 -20.32
N LEU A 533 5.02 36.28 -20.08
CA LEU A 533 4.25 35.48 -21.06
C LEU A 533 3.27 34.54 -20.33
N PRO A 534 1.95 34.55 -20.65
CA PRO A 534 0.94 33.70 -20.00
C PRO A 534 1.02 32.22 -20.44
N PHE A 535 1.96 31.86 -21.31
CA PHE A 535 2.28 30.47 -21.61
C PHE A 535 3.24 29.95 -20.55
N VAL A 536 2.68 29.30 -19.52
CA VAL A 536 3.43 28.50 -18.56
C VAL A 536 4.24 27.46 -19.34
N ARG A 537 5.56 27.65 -19.43
CA ARG A 537 6.45 26.54 -19.77
C ARG A 537 6.71 25.81 -18.46
N PRO A 538 6.16 24.61 -18.24
CA PRO A 538 6.70 23.75 -17.18
C PRO A 538 8.19 23.63 -17.46
N THR A 539 9.00 23.86 -16.44
CA THR A 539 10.43 23.59 -16.55
C THR A 539 10.54 22.08 -16.57
N ASP A 540 10.74 21.49 -17.75
CA ASP A 540 11.05 20.07 -17.91
C ASP A 540 12.44 19.80 -17.33
N LYS A 541 12.59 19.94 -16.02
CA LYS A 541 13.74 19.39 -15.32
C LYS A 541 13.53 17.88 -15.41
N LYS A 542 14.31 17.22 -16.27
CA LYS A 542 14.36 15.77 -16.40
C LYS A 542 14.54 15.22 -14.99
N GLN A 543 13.49 14.61 -14.42
CA GLN A 543 13.59 13.99 -13.11
C GLN A 543 14.56 12.83 -13.26
N GLU A 544 15.72 12.95 -12.59
CA GLU A 544 16.71 11.89 -12.57
C GLU A 544 16.39 10.96 -11.41
N PHE A 545 16.50 9.65 -11.64
CA PHE A 545 16.31 8.66 -10.60
C PHE A 545 17.55 8.66 -9.69
N SER A 546 17.58 9.57 -8.70
CA SER A 546 18.70 9.80 -7.80
C SER A 546 18.34 9.46 -6.35
N SER A 547 19.25 8.82 -5.62
CA SER A 547 19.07 8.53 -4.21
C SER A 547 18.90 9.77 -3.36
N GLU A 548 19.53 10.90 -3.70
CA GLU A 548 19.36 12.15 -2.96
C GLU A 548 17.89 12.63 -2.95
N GLN A 549 17.17 12.43 -4.05
CA GLN A 549 15.77 12.81 -4.18
C GLN A 549 14.84 11.85 -3.41
N PHE A 550 15.12 10.56 -3.39
CA PHE A 550 14.21 9.59 -2.75
C PHE A 550 14.57 9.26 -1.31
N PHE A 551 15.76 9.64 -0.84
CA PHE A 551 16.25 9.28 0.49
C PHE A 551 15.36 9.75 1.64
N PRO A 552 14.91 11.03 1.72
CA PRO A 552 13.99 11.46 2.78
C PRO A 552 12.70 10.61 2.84
N ILE A 553 12.15 10.28 1.67
CA ILE A 553 10.91 9.49 1.53
C ILE A 553 11.13 8.04 2.00
N LEU A 554 12.23 7.42 1.56
CA LEU A 554 12.60 6.06 1.97
C LEU A 554 12.84 5.98 3.48
N VAL A 555 13.51 6.97 4.07
CA VAL A 555 13.70 7.05 5.54
C VAL A 555 12.35 7.15 6.24
N GLN A 556 11.49 8.07 5.83
CA GLN A 556 10.16 8.24 6.43
C GLN A 556 9.33 6.96 6.40
N LYS A 557 9.32 6.26 5.24
CA LYS A 557 8.62 4.98 5.08
C LYS A 557 9.24 3.86 5.93
N SER A 558 10.57 3.76 5.97
CA SER A 558 11.29 2.74 6.77
C SER A 558 11.08 2.90 8.28
N LEU A 559 10.90 4.13 8.76
CA LEU A 559 10.66 4.41 10.17
C LEU A 559 9.17 4.29 10.57
N ASN A 560 8.27 4.06 9.61
CA ASN A 560 6.82 3.92 9.82
C ASN A 560 6.23 5.08 10.65
N VAL A 561 6.75 6.30 10.47
CA VAL A 561 6.31 7.48 11.21
C VAL A 561 5.02 8.01 10.58
N SER A 562 3.92 7.97 11.33
CA SER A 562 2.65 8.57 10.92
C SER A 562 2.81 10.08 10.69
N SER A 563 2.26 10.57 9.58
CA SER A 563 2.25 12.00 9.19
C SER A 563 1.78 12.93 10.31
N ASP A 564 0.84 12.47 11.13
CA ASP A 564 0.26 13.27 12.21
C ASP A 564 1.22 13.45 13.39
N LYS A 565 2.17 12.51 13.54
CA LYS A 565 3.25 12.55 14.53
C LYS A 565 4.50 13.27 14.02
N ILE A 566 4.62 13.49 12.71
CA ILE A 566 5.80 14.16 12.12
C ILE A 566 5.97 15.57 12.68
N ASN A 567 4.91 16.26 13.08
CA ASN A 567 4.98 17.61 13.68
C ASN A 567 5.53 17.63 15.12
N GLN A 568 5.90 16.49 15.68
CA GLN A 568 6.47 16.37 17.03
C GLN A 568 7.97 16.06 16.92
N ASN A 569 8.79 16.53 17.87
CA ASN A 569 10.21 16.18 17.90
C ASN A 569 10.36 14.66 18.09
N ILE A 570 10.65 13.94 17.00
CA ILE A 570 10.82 12.49 17.04
C ILE A 570 12.21 12.15 17.57
N SER A 571 12.24 11.25 18.55
CA SER A 571 13.41 10.65 19.18
C SER A 571 13.21 9.16 19.21
N TRP A 572 14.17 8.44 18.65
CA TRP A 572 14.24 6.99 18.71
C TRP A 572 14.55 6.53 20.15
N PRO A 573 14.10 5.33 20.58
CA PRO A 573 14.30 4.87 21.95
C PRO A 573 15.78 4.65 22.30
N ASP A 574 16.17 5.02 23.53
CA ASP A 574 17.58 5.03 23.97
C ASP A 574 18.25 3.64 24.03
N HIS A 575 17.47 2.54 24.02
CA HIS A 575 17.97 1.16 24.15
C HIS A 575 18.20 0.43 22.82
N ARG A 576 17.89 1.07 21.69
CA ARG A 576 18.02 0.48 20.34
C ARG A 576 18.39 1.55 19.31
N GLY A 577 19.05 1.15 18.24
CA GLY A 577 19.28 2.01 17.08
C GLY A 577 18.80 1.32 15.82
N LYS A 578 18.61 2.11 14.76
CA LYS A 578 18.15 1.57 13.47
C LYS A 578 19.18 1.89 12.39
N LEU A 579 19.74 0.86 11.79
CA LEU A 579 20.65 0.95 10.66
C LEU A 579 19.82 1.04 9.37
N LEU A 580 20.10 2.05 8.57
CA LEU A 580 19.49 2.33 7.28
C LEU A 580 20.55 2.29 6.20
N VAL A 581 20.42 1.36 5.25
CA VAL A 581 21.40 1.16 4.16
C VAL A 581 20.69 1.35 2.84
N VAL A 582 21.06 2.41 2.11
CA VAL A 582 20.55 2.70 0.77
C VAL A 582 21.49 2.10 -0.26
N ALA A 583 20.94 1.27 -1.14
CA ALA A 583 21.67 0.64 -2.23
C ALA A 583 20.79 0.57 -3.49
N LYS A 584 21.39 0.14 -4.59
CA LYS A 584 20.62 -0.24 -5.78
C LYS A 584 19.85 -1.54 -5.53
N ALA A 585 18.62 -1.59 -6.01
CA ALA A 585 17.80 -2.80 -5.90
C ALA A 585 18.45 -3.95 -6.69
N PRO A 586 18.68 -5.12 -6.08
CA PRO A 586 19.21 -6.28 -6.80
C PRO A 586 18.17 -6.82 -7.80
N ASP A 587 18.64 -7.42 -8.89
CA ASP A 587 17.78 -7.96 -9.96
C ASP A 587 16.73 -8.97 -9.47
N SER A 588 17.02 -9.67 -8.38
CA SER A 588 16.13 -10.65 -7.75
C SER A 588 14.88 -10.06 -7.11
N LEU A 589 14.84 -8.75 -6.84
CA LEU A 589 13.69 -8.08 -6.25
C LEU A 589 12.74 -7.46 -7.28
N PHE A 590 13.15 -7.40 -8.55
CA PHE A 590 12.25 -6.99 -9.62
C PHE A 590 11.33 -8.15 -10.02
N PRO A 591 10.22 -7.86 -10.74
CA PRO A 591 9.36 -8.90 -11.27
C PRO A 591 10.11 -9.93 -12.12
N GLU A 592 9.73 -11.20 -11.96
CA GLU A 592 10.19 -12.29 -12.83
C GLU A 592 9.61 -12.17 -14.24
N THR A 593 8.38 -11.66 -14.33
CA THR A 593 7.65 -11.42 -15.58
C THR A 593 6.92 -10.08 -15.52
N PRO A 594 6.75 -9.35 -16.65
CA PRO A 594 7.36 -9.61 -17.96
C PRO A 594 8.88 -9.40 -17.98
N GLU A 595 9.54 -9.85 -19.03
CA GLU A 595 10.95 -9.54 -19.26
C GLU A 595 11.10 -8.03 -19.49
N ILE A 596 11.78 -7.37 -18.56
CA ILE A 596 11.99 -5.92 -18.57
C ILE A 596 13.46 -5.67 -18.87
N PHE A 597 13.73 -4.92 -19.93
CA PHE A 597 15.07 -4.64 -20.43
C PHE A 597 15.84 -3.67 -19.53
N LYS A 598 15.17 -2.62 -19.03
CA LYS A 598 15.79 -1.60 -18.19
C LYS A 598 15.18 -1.63 -16.79
N LYS A 599 15.96 -2.06 -15.80
CA LYS A 599 15.56 -2.12 -14.40
C LYS A 599 16.38 -1.12 -13.60
N GLU A 600 15.71 -0.17 -12.98
CA GLU A 600 16.33 0.80 -12.08
C GLU A 600 15.54 0.80 -10.77
N GLY A 601 16.24 0.72 -9.64
CA GLY A 601 15.55 0.71 -8.36
C GLY A 601 16.47 1.07 -7.21
N LEU A 602 15.89 1.69 -6.20
CA LEU A 602 16.55 2.00 -4.94
C LEU A 602 15.90 1.20 -3.84
N ILE A 603 16.74 0.62 -2.99
CA ILE A 603 16.30 -0.12 -1.82
C ILE A 603 16.90 0.52 -0.57
N ILE A 604 16.07 0.72 0.45
CA ILE A 604 16.53 0.99 1.81
C ILE A 604 16.33 -0.28 2.64
N TYR A 605 17.43 -0.80 3.17
CA TYR A 605 17.39 -1.86 4.17
C TYR A 605 17.32 -1.24 5.55
N SER A 606 16.33 -1.63 6.33
CA SER A 606 16.10 -1.20 7.70
C SER A 606 16.36 -2.37 8.65
N ILE A 607 17.39 -2.22 9.48
CA ILE A 607 17.84 -3.24 10.44
C ILE A 607 17.80 -2.66 11.84
N ASP A 608 17.15 -3.36 12.76
CA ASP A 608 17.15 -3.00 14.17
C ASP A 608 18.41 -3.53 14.85
N ILE A 609 19.13 -2.64 15.54
CA ILE A 609 20.37 -2.97 16.27
C ILE A 609 20.11 -2.79 17.77
N PRO A 610 20.13 -3.88 18.56
CA PRO A 610 20.02 -3.77 20.01
C PRO A 610 21.30 -3.12 20.58
N LEU A 611 21.13 -2.10 21.43
CA LEU A 611 22.24 -1.33 22.02
C LEU A 611 22.55 -1.73 23.47
N SER A 612 21.78 -2.66 24.04
CA SER A 612 21.95 -3.16 25.41
C SER A 612 21.90 -4.70 25.43
N GLU A 613 22.66 -5.32 26.35
CA GLU A 613 22.73 -6.80 26.51
C GLU A 613 21.38 -7.46 26.85
N HIS A 614 20.31 -6.69 27.09
CA HIS A 614 18.99 -7.19 27.46
C HIS A 614 18.06 -7.42 26.24
N GLY A 615 18.55 -7.23 25.00
CA GLY A 615 17.75 -7.25 23.76
C GLY A 615 18.06 -8.39 22.78
N GLY A 616 18.41 -9.59 23.25
CA GLY A 616 18.49 -10.82 22.44
C GLY A 616 17.48 -11.85 22.88
#